data_AF-A0A2G9YS66-F1
#
_entry.id   AF-A0A2G9YS66-F1
#
_cell.length_a   1.000
_cell.length_b   1.000
_cell.length_c   1.000
_cell.angle_alpha   90.00
_cell.angle_beta   90.00
_cell.angle_gamma   90.00
#
_symmetry.space_group_name_H-M   'P 1'
#
loop_
_entity.id
_entity.type
_entity.pdbx_description
1 polymer ?
#
loop_
_entity_poly.entity_id
_entity_poly.type
_entity_poly.pdbx_seq_one_letter_code
_entity_poly.pdbx_strand_id
1 'polypeptide(L)' 'MNYVTYNFNYAGCFRNYSQDKNFLGNSWHIYIERNILSSKRDTLYLRDQNGLVVDKYPYGCCY' A
#
# COMPACT_ATOMS: atom_id res chain seq x y z
N MET A 1 12.42 -7.32 13.04
CA MET A 1 12.29 -6.61 11.73
C MET A 1 10.80 -6.39 11.45
N ASN A 2 10.39 -5.17 11.07
CA ASN A 2 8.98 -4.83 10.84
C ASN A 2 8.53 -5.35 9.46
N TYR A 3 7.43 -6.12 9.41
CA TYR A 3 6.84 -6.68 8.17
C TYR A 3 6.62 -5.60 7.09
N VAL A 4 6.14 -4.42 7.51
CA VAL A 4 5.87 -3.31 6.60
C VAL A 4 7.17 -2.84 5.96
N THR A 5 8.22 -2.58 6.75
CA THR A 5 9.50 -2.12 6.21
C THR A 5 10.16 -3.15 5.28
N TYR A 6 9.92 -4.46 5.48
CA TYR A 6 10.53 -5.52 4.69
C TYR A 6 9.77 -5.87 3.40
N ASN A 7 8.45 -5.71 3.38
CA ASN A 7 7.59 -6.12 2.27
C ASN A 7 6.91 -4.95 1.54
N PHE A 8 6.67 -3.83 2.22
CA PHE A 8 6.00 -2.64 1.67
C PHE A 8 6.99 -1.69 0.99
N ASN A 9 7.79 -2.23 0.08
CA ASN A 9 8.73 -1.50 -0.76
C ASN A 9 8.96 -2.27 -2.08
N TYR A 10 9.62 -1.64 -3.06
CA TYR A 10 9.85 -2.27 -4.37
C TYR A 10 10.60 -3.59 -4.27
N ALA A 11 11.66 -3.67 -3.45
CA ALA A 11 12.45 -4.89 -3.30
C ALA A 11 11.63 -6.04 -2.72
N GLY A 12 10.75 -5.75 -1.76
CA GLY A 12 9.80 -6.72 -1.21
C GLY A 12 8.77 -7.17 -2.23
N CYS A 13 8.19 -6.22 -2.98
CA CYS A 13 7.24 -6.51 -4.04
C CYS A 13 7.87 -7.41 -5.12
N PHE A 14 9.05 -7.04 -5.62
CA PHE A 14 9.78 -7.81 -6.64
C PHE A 14 10.09 -9.23 -6.17
N ARG A 15 10.62 -9.38 -4.95
CA ARG A 15 10.95 -10.70 -4.38
C ARG A 15 9.73 -11.62 -4.30
N ASN A 16 8.58 -11.08 -3.91
CA ASN A 16 7.39 -11.88 -3.63
C ASN A 16 6.49 -12.09 -4.87
N TYR A 17 6.49 -11.16 -5.83
CA TYR A 17 5.49 -11.10 -6.90
C TYR A 17 6.07 -10.92 -8.31
N SER A 18 7.40 -10.93 -8.50
CA SER A 18 8.02 -10.76 -9.84
C SER A 18 7.57 -11.76 -10.90
N GLN A 19 7.02 -12.91 -10.48
CA GLN A 19 6.52 -13.96 -11.36
C GLN A 19 5.02 -13.83 -11.70
N ASP A 20 4.34 -12.84 -11.12
CA ASP A 20 2.92 -12.60 -11.41
C ASP A 20 2.76 -12.10 -12.86
N LYS A 21 1.75 -12.63 -13.57
CA LYS A 21 1.51 -12.33 -15.00
C LYS A 21 1.40 -10.83 -15.31
N ASN A 22 0.96 -10.04 -14.33
CA ASN A 22 0.75 -8.61 -14.41
C ASN A 22 1.74 -7.80 -13.55
N PHE A 23 2.91 -8.34 -13.19
CA PHE A 23 3.88 -7.65 -12.35
C PHE A 23 4.31 -6.28 -12.90
N LEU A 24 4.45 -6.15 -14.23
CA LEU A 24 4.75 -4.90 -14.93
C LEU A 24 3.50 -4.08 -15.29
N GLY A 25 2.33 -4.46 -14.76
CA GLY A 25 1.10 -3.71 -14.93
C GLY A 25 1.19 -2.34 -14.26
N ASN A 26 0.35 -1.42 -14.72
CA ASN A 26 0.24 -0.06 -14.17
C ASN A 26 -0.56 0.00 -12.86
N SER A 27 -0.90 -1.15 -12.26
CA SER A 27 -1.66 -1.28 -11.02
C SER A 27 -0.88 -2.07 -10.00
N TRP A 28 -0.76 -1.55 -8.77
CA TRP A 28 -0.12 -2.22 -7.65
C TRP A 28 -1.17 -2.62 -6.62
N HIS A 29 -1.12 -3.88 -6.19
CA HIS A 29 -1.99 -4.41 -5.15
C HIS A 29 -1.14 -4.75 -3.92
N ILE A 30 -1.67 -4.45 -2.74
CA ILE A 30 -0.98 -4.73 -1.49
C ILE A 30 -1.95 -5.48 -0.59
N TYR A 31 -1.56 -6.70 -0.23
CA TYR A 31 -2.34 -7.57 0.65
C TYR A 31 -1.77 -7.48 2.05
N ILE A 32 -2.64 -7.19 3.01
CA ILE A 32 -2.28 -7.07 4.43
C ILE A 32 -3.23 -7.96 5.21
N GLU A 33 -2.69 -8.89 6.00
CA GLU A 33 -3.48 -9.87 6.78
C GLU A 33 -4.25 -9.25 7.96
N ARG A 34 -4.15 -7.92 8.14
CA ARG A 34 -4.87 -7.17 9.16
C ARG A 34 -5.48 -5.93 8.53
N ASN A 35 -6.64 -5.53 9.05
CA ASN A 35 -7.22 -4.26 8.67
C ASN A 35 -6.40 -3.12 9.27
N ILE A 36 -5.75 -2.32 8.42
CA ILE A 36 -4.98 -1.14 8.81
C ILE A 36 -5.81 0.15 8.76
N LEU A 37 -7.05 0.07 8.27
CA LEU A 37 -7.96 1.20 8.13
C LEU A 37 -9.11 1.06 9.12
N SER A 38 -9.47 2.16 9.79
CA SER A 38 -10.68 2.20 10.61
C SER A 38 -11.93 2.03 9.74
N SER A 39 -12.92 1.26 10.23
CA SER A 39 -14.20 1.05 9.54
C SER A 39 -15.13 2.27 9.58
N LYS A 40 -14.84 3.26 10.43
CA LYS A 40 -15.71 4.43 10.64
C LYS A 40 -15.32 5.58 9.72
N ARG A 41 -14.14 6.15 9.94
CA ARG A 41 -13.54 7.24 9.16
C ARG A 41 -12.03 7.18 9.32
N ASP A 42 -11.34 6.98 8.23
CA ASP A 42 -9.89 7.01 8.14
C ASP A 42 -9.46 7.71 6.85
N THR A 43 -8.19 8.03 6.74
CA THR A 43 -7.62 8.53 5.50
C THR A 43 -6.26 7.95 5.30
N LEU A 44 -6.10 7.24 4.17
CA LEU A 44 -4.82 6.76 3.73
C LEU A 44 -4.08 7.90 3.01
N TYR A 45 -2.90 8.24 3.50
CA TYR A 45 -2.00 9.21 2.86
C TYR A 45 -0.82 8.45 2.26
N LEU A 46 -0.63 8.60 0.95
CA LEU A 46 0.59 8.17 0.27
C LEU A 46 1.56 9.35 0.26
N ARG A 47 2.78 9.14 0.76
CA ARG A 47 3.84 10.16 0.77
C ARG A 47 5.06 9.69 -0.02
N ASP A 48 5.77 10.65 -0.60
CA ASP A 48 7.06 10.40 -1.23
C ASP A 48 8.17 10.23 -0.18
N GLN A 49 9.39 9.97 -0.66
CA GLN A 49 10.58 9.82 0.17
C GLN A 49 10.99 11.08 0.94
N ASN A 50 10.50 12.26 0.55
CA ASN A 50 10.72 13.53 1.24
C ASN A 50 9.60 13.85 2.25
N GLY A 51 8.59 12.98 2.37
CA GLY A 51 7.43 13.17 3.24
C GLY A 51 6.31 14.02 2.64
N LEU A 52 6.38 14.37 1.35
CA LEU A 52 5.35 15.13 0.66
C LEU A 52 4.18 14.21 0.27
N VAL A 53 2.95 14.72 0.35
CA VAL A 53 1.75 13.94 0.00
C VAL A 53 1.66 13.79 -1.52
N VAL A 54 1.65 12.54 -1.98
CA VAL A 54 1.47 12.15 -3.39
C VAL A 54 0.00 11.86 -3.68
N ASP A 55 -0.70 11.22 -2.75
CA ASP A 55 -2.11 10.88 -2.90
C ASP A 55 -2.82 10.77 -1.53
N LYS A 56 -4.15 10.90 -1.55
CA LYS A 56 -5.02 10.86 -0.37
C LYS A 56 -6.31 10.11 -0.71
N TYR A 57 -6.53 9.01 -0.01
CA TYR A 57 -7.75 8.22 -0.16
C TYR A 57 -8.56 8.18 1.14
N PRO A 58 -9.77 8.78 1.18
CA PRO A 58 -10.65 8.64 2.34
C PRO A 58 -11.20 7.20 2.40
N TYR A 59 -11.24 6.62 3.59
CA TYR A 59 -11.81 5.29 3.82
C TYR A 59 -12.83 5.34 4.95
N GLY A 60 -13.98 4.70 4.79
CA GLY A 60 -15.10 4.76 5.76
C GLY A 60 -16.45 5.03 5.07
N CYS A 61 -17.54 4.97 5.83
CA CYS A 61 -18.88 5.17 5.29
C CYS A 61 -19.30 6.65 5.28
N CYS A 62 -20.23 6.95 4.37
CA CYS A 62 -20.70 8.27 3.93
C CYS A 62 -19.74 8.96 2.95
N TYR A 63 -19.76 8.49 1.69
CA TYR A 63 -19.43 9.30 0.52
C TYR A 63 -20.65 10.15 0.15
#